data_AF-A0A8B8IJT0-F1
#
_entry.id   AF-A0A8B8IJT0-F1
#
_cell.length_a   1.000
_cell.length_b   1.000
_cell.length_c   1.000
_cell.angle_alpha   90.00
_cell.angle_beta   90.00
_cell.angle_gamma   90.00
#
_symmetry.space_group_name_H-M   'P 1'
#
loop_
_entity.id
_entity.type
_entity.pdbx_description
1 polymer ?
#
loop_
_entity_poly.entity_id
_entity_poly.type
_entity_poly.pdbx_seq_one_letter_code
_entity_poly.pdbx_strand_id
1 'polypeptide(L)'
;MESLVLSLIHLSSFLFRFCIEAETMPLAIDLLHPSPASERRKHKLKRLVPHPNSYFMDVKCPGCYKITTVFSHAQRVVVCAGCSTILCQPTGGRARLTEGCSFRRKQH
;
A
#
# COMPACT_ATOMS: atom_id res chain seq x y z
N MET A 1 -29.18 46.04 -6.07
CA MET A 1 -29.64 44.92 -6.94
C MET A 1 -28.47 44.11 -7.49
N GLU A 2 -27.26 44.67 -7.67
CA GLU A 2 -26.10 43.93 -8.21
C GLU A 2 -25.48 42.88 -7.27
N SER A 3 -25.55 43.07 -5.95
CA SER A 3 -24.97 42.16 -4.96
C SER A 3 -25.71 40.82 -4.82
N LEU A 4 -27.01 40.76 -5.15
CA LEU A 4 -27.79 39.51 -5.16
C LEU A 4 -27.53 38.68 -6.43
N VAL A 5 -27.17 39.31 -7.54
CA VAL A 5 -26.83 38.63 -8.80
C VAL A 5 -25.50 37.90 -8.66
N LEU A 6 -24.50 38.51 -8.01
CA LEU A 6 -23.18 37.92 -7.83
C LEU A 6 -23.17 36.69 -6.89
N SER A 7 -24.01 36.69 -5.85
CA SER A 7 -24.18 35.53 -4.96
C SER A 7 -24.93 34.37 -5.63
N LEU A 8 -25.89 34.65 -6.51
CA LEU A 8 -26.58 33.64 -7.34
C LEU A 8 -25.64 33.01 -8.39
N ILE A 9 -24.72 33.78 -9.00
CA ILE A 9 -23.70 33.25 -9.93
C ILE A 9 -22.66 32.40 -9.19
N HIS A 10 -22.30 32.78 -7.96
CA HIS A 10 -21.41 31.96 -7.13
C HIS A 10 -22.11 30.67 -6.67
N LEU A 11 -23.40 30.70 -6.32
CA LEU A 11 -24.19 29.52 -5.95
C LEU A 11 -24.41 28.57 -7.15
N SER A 12 -24.64 29.10 -8.35
CA SER A 12 -24.76 28.30 -9.58
C SER A 12 -23.42 27.71 -10.00
N SER A 13 -22.31 28.44 -9.83
CA SER A 13 -20.95 27.92 -10.04
C SER A 13 -20.56 26.88 -8.98
N PHE A 14 -21.03 27.04 -7.74
CA PHE A 14 -20.80 26.09 -6.66
C PHE A 14 -21.60 24.79 -6.86
N LEU A 15 -22.84 24.88 -7.37
CA LEU A 15 -23.63 23.72 -7.79
C LEU A 15 -23.10 23.06 -9.07
N PHE A 16 -22.60 23.84 -10.03
CA PHE A 16 -21.96 23.29 -11.24
C PHE A 16 -20.64 22.58 -10.94
N ARG A 17 -19.92 23.02 -9.89
CA ARG A 17 -18.73 22.32 -9.37
C ARG A 17 -19.08 21.07 -8.57
N PHE A 18 -20.29 20.98 -8.01
CA PHE A 18 -20.77 19.82 -7.23
C PHE A 18 -21.26 18.66 -8.12
N CYS A 19 -21.76 18.92 -9.33
CA CYS A 19 -22.19 17.88 -10.27
C CYS A 19 -21.06 17.15 -11.02
N ILE A 20 -19.78 17.58 -10.88
CA ILE A 20 -18.63 16.80 -11.34
C ILE A 20 -18.10 15.92 -10.19
N GLU A 21 -19.00 15.34 -9.40
CA GLU A 21 -18.69 14.05 -8.79
C GLU A 21 -18.69 13.04 -9.93
N ALA A 22 -17.48 12.68 -10.35
CA ALA A 22 -17.19 11.73 -11.40
C ALA A 22 -18.13 10.51 -11.32
N GLU A 23 -19.14 10.50 -12.20
CA GLU A 23 -19.89 9.30 -12.53
C GLU A 23 -18.89 8.28 -13.09
N THR A 24 -18.47 7.34 -12.25
CA THR A 24 -17.85 6.11 -12.74
C THR A 24 -18.94 5.31 -13.43
N MET A 25 -19.13 5.53 -14.73
CA MET A 25 -20.02 4.68 -15.54
C MET A 25 -19.52 3.23 -15.44
N PRO A 26 -20.31 2.29 -14.90
CA PRO A 26 -19.85 0.91 -14.69
C PRO A 26 -19.55 0.17 -16.01
N LEU A 27 -20.03 0.71 -17.14
CA LEU A 27 -19.94 0.11 -18.47
C LEU A 27 -18.71 0.57 -19.29
N ALA A 28 -18.02 1.64 -18.88
CA ALA A 28 -16.87 2.20 -19.60
C ALA A 28 -15.56 1.96 -18.83
N ILE A 29 -15.21 0.70 -18.56
CA ILE A 29 -13.98 0.33 -17.87
C ILE A 29 -12.89 0.03 -18.89
N ASP A 30 -11.79 0.78 -18.86
CA ASP A 30 -10.58 0.44 -19.63
C ASP A 30 -9.93 -0.83 -19.05
N LEU A 31 -10.02 -1.92 -19.81
CA LEU A 31 -9.47 -3.23 -19.44
C LEU A 31 -7.97 -3.35 -19.72
N LEU A 32 -7.46 -2.61 -20.70
CA LEU A 32 -6.06 -2.70 -21.14
C LEU A 32 -5.16 -1.82 -20.28
N HIS A 33 -5.66 -0.68 -19.82
CA HIS A 33 -4.90 0.25 -18.97
C HIS A 33 -5.65 0.58 -17.66
N PRO A 34 -5.87 -0.44 -16.80
CA PRO A 34 -6.53 -0.21 -15.52
C PRO A 34 -5.70 0.71 -14.63
N SER A 35 -6.38 1.54 -13.83
CA SER A 35 -5.69 2.42 -12.88
C SER A 35 -4.88 1.62 -11.83
N PRO A 36 -3.71 2.12 -11.37
CA PRO A 36 -2.92 1.44 -10.34
C PRO A 36 -3.69 1.21 -9.03
N ALA A 37 -4.71 2.02 -8.75
CA ALA A 37 -5.57 1.85 -7.59
C ALA A 37 -6.53 0.64 -7.74
N SER A 38 -7.12 0.44 -8.93
CA SER A 38 -8.00 -0.71 -9.18
C SER A 38 -7.21 -2.02 -9.20
N GLU A 39 -6.02 -2.02 -9.77
CA GLU A 39 -5.16 -3.19 -9.88
C GLU A 39 -4.67 -3.72 -8.51
N ARG A 40 -4.37 -2.81 -7.57
CA ARG A 40 -3.96 -3.15 -6.20
C ARG A 40 -5.08 -3.82 -5.38
N ARG A 41 -6.34 -3.53 -5.68
CA ARG A 41 -7.52 -4.12 -5.00
C ARG A 41 -7.81 -5.54 -5.47
N LYS A 42 -7.41 -5.89 -6.71
CA LYS A 42 -7.59 -7.24 -7.25
C LYS A 42 -6.72 -8.26 -6.52
N HIS A 43 -7.22 -9.50 -6.44
CA HIS A 43 -6.44 -10.64 -5.98
C HIS A 43 -5.20 -10.85 -6.87
N LYS A 44 -4.08 -11.32 -6.31
CA LYS A 44 -2.79 -11.44 -6.99
C LYS A 44 -2.82 -12.23 -8.32
N LEU A 45 -3.70 -13.23 -8.44
CA LEU A 45 -3.88 -14.03 -9.66
C LEU A 45 -4.86 -13.42 -10.67
N LYS A 46 -5.70 -12.47 -10.25
CA LYS A 46 -6.73 -11.81 -11.10
C LYS A 46 -6.27 -10.45 -11.63
N ARG A 47 -4.99 -10.14 -11.45
CA ARG A 47 -4.36 -8.96 -12.04
C ARG A 47 -4.15 -9.18 -13.54
N LEU A 48 -4.01 -8.10 -14.30
CA LEU A 48 -3.70 -8.13 -15.72
C LEU A 48 -2.43 -8.95 -15.97
N VAL A 49 -1.40 -8.71 -15.15
CA VAL A 49 -0.20 -9.54 -15.08
C VAL A 49 -0.02 -10.04 -13.65
N PRO A 50 0.06 -11.36 -13.42
CA PRO A 50 0.19 -11.90 -12.08
C PRO A 50 1.59 -11.61 -11.51
N HIS A 51 1.62 -11.17 -10.25
CA HIS A 51 2.87 -10.97 -9.51
C HIS A 51 2.65 -11.16 -8.00
N PRO A 52 3.69 -11.53 -7.24
CA PRO A 52 3.55 -11.73 -5.79
C PRO A 52 3.32 -10.42 -5.04
N ASN A 53 2.66 -10.53 -3.88
CA ASN A 53 2.52 -9.43 -2.90
C ASN A 53 3.64 -9.42 -1.85
N SER A 54 4.42 -10.50 -1.77
CA SER A 54 5.53 -10.67 -0.84
C SER A 54 6.80 -9.99 -1.35
N TYR A 55 7.67 -9.62 -0.41
CA TYR A 55 8.96 -8.99 -0.68
C TYR A 55 10.02 -9.44 0.34
N PHE A 56 11.28 -9.20 0.00
CA PHE A 56 12.41 -9.28 0.93
C PHE A 56 12.62 -7.92 1.60
N MET A 57 13.01 -7.95 2.87
CA MET A 57 13.30 -6.76 3.65
C MET A 57 14.61 -6.93 4.41
N ASP A 58 15.32 -5.83 4.57
CA ASP A 58 16.53 -5.73 5.37
C ASP A 58 16.12 -5.29 6.78
N VAL A 59 16.24 -6.19 7.76
CA VAL A 59 15.88 -5.95 9.16
C VAL A 59 17.15 -5.71 9.97
N LYS A 60 17.15 -4.62 10.74
CA LYS A 60 18.26 -4.21 11.61
C LYS A 60 18.01 -4.68 13.05
N CYS A 61 18.94 -5.47 13.63
CA CYS A 61 18.87 -5.85 15.06
C CYS A 61 19.10 -4.59 15.92
N PRO A 62 18.28 -4.33 16.96
CA PRO A 62 18.48 -3.19 17.86
C PRO A 62 19.76 -3.33 18.72
N GLY A 63 20.22 -4.56 18.98
CA GLY A 63 21.41 -4.80 19.81
C GLY A 63 22.74 -4.77 19.04
N CYS A 64 22.88 -5.58 17.99
CA CYS A 64 24.15 -5.73 17.27
C CYS A 64 24.28 -4.89 15.99
N TYR A 65 23.25 -4.12 15.62
CA TYR A 65 23.19 -3.27 14.43
C TYR A 65 23.43 -3.98 13.08
N LYS A 66 23.58 -5.31 13.07
CA LYS A 66 23.71 -6.11 11.85
C LYS A 66 22.38 -6.12 11.10
N ILE A 67 22.50 -6.04 9.78
CA ILE A 67 21.38 -6.09 8.84
C ILE A 67 21.26 -7.54 8.36
N THR A 68 20.05 -8.07 8.42
CA THR A 68 19.73 -9.42 7.95
C THR A 68 18.58 -9.36 6.96
N THR A 69 18.69 -10.12 5.87
CA THR A 69 17.63 -10.23 4.88
C THR A 69 16.56 -11.20 5.36
N VAL A 70 15.33 -10.71 5.49
CA VAL A 70 14.17 -11.46 5.98
C VAL A 70 13.07 -11.44 4.93
N PHE A 71 12.38 -12.58 4.77
CA PHE A 71 11.20 -12.64 3.91
C PHE A 71 9.96 -12.13 4.65
N SER A 72 9.16 -11.30 3.99
CA SER A 72 7.95 -10.68 4.58
C SER A 72 6.92 -11.65 5.16
N HIS A 73 6.82 -12.88 4.64
CA HIS A 73 5.89 -13.91 5.11
C HIS A 73 6.68 -15.15 5.59
N ALA A 74 7.76 -14.92 6.34
CA ALA A 74 8.60 -15.99 6.87
C ALA A 74 7.78 -16.98 7.72
N GLN A 75 7.91 -18.28 7.43
CA GLN A 75 7.26 -19.37 8.17
C GLN A 75 8.04 -19.82 9.41
N ARG A 76 9.35 -19.54 9.45
CA ARG A 76 10.23 -19.91 10.56
C ARG A 76 10.59 -18.66 11.36
N VAL A 77 10.86 -18.86 12.64
CA VAL A 77 11.44 -17.82 13.50
C VAL A 77 12.82 -17.46 12.95
N VAL A 78 13.03 -16.19 12.63
CA VAL A 78 14.31 -15.72 12.11
C VAL A 78 15.11 -15.11 13.27
N VAL A 79 16.31 -15.62 13.45
CA VAL A 79 17.23 -15.24 14.53
C VAL A 79 18.39 -14.47 13.93
N CYS A 80 18.84 -13.41 14.61
CA CYS A 80 20.02 -12.68 14.19
C CYS A 80 21.30 -13.47 14.44
N ALA A 81 22.20 -13.53 13.45
CA ALA A 81 23.48 -14.24 13.55
C ALA A 81 24.47 -13.65 14.57
N GLY A 82 24.30 -12.39 14.99
CA GLY A 82 25.20 -11.74 15.97
C GLY A 82 24.66 -11.74 17.39
N CYS A 83 23.45 -11.22 17.58
CA CYS A 83 22.82 -11.02 18.89
C CYS A 83 22.04 -12.26 19.39
N SER A 84 21.85 -13.30 18.55
CA SER A 84 20.95 -14.45 18.80
C SER A 84 19.50 -14.07 19.16
N THR A 85 19.15 -12.79 19.01
CA THR A 85 17.82 -12.25 19.26
C THR A 85 16.88 -12.64 18.12
N ILE A 86 15.63 -12.92 18.48
CA ILE A 86 14.56 -13.16 17.53
C ILE A 86 14.21 -11.85 16.82
N LEU A 87 14.23 -11.86 15.49
CA LEU A 87 13.92 -10.70 14.65
C LEU A 87 12.46 -10.69 14.20
N CYS A 88 11.92 -11.86 13.88
CA CYS A 88 10.51 -12.01 13.54
C CYS A 88 9.94 -13.35 13.98
N GLN A 89 8.65 -13.34 14.29
CA GLN A 89 7.83 -14.52 14.57
C GLN A 89 6.89 -14.81 13.38
N PRO A 90 6.70 -16.09 13.02
CA PRO A 90 5.79 -16.46 11.95
C PRO A 90 4.33 -16.21 12.35
N THR A 91 3.52 -15.79 11.37
CA THR A 91 2.07 -15.64 11.51
C THR A 91 1.39 -16.25 10.28
N GLY A 92 0.06 -16.29 10.24
CA GLY A 92 -0.68 -16.70 9.03
C GLY A 92 -0.53 -15.74 7.84
N GLY A 93 0.06 -14.57 8.03
CA GLY A 93 0.24 -13.55 7.00
C GLY A 93 1.65 -12.98 6.99
N ARG A 94 1.77 -11.66 7.17
CA ARG A 94 3.09 -11.03 7.30
C ARG A 94 3.69 -11.37 8.65
N ALA A 95 4.97 -11.75 8.66
CA ALA A 95 5.69 -12.06 9.89
C ALA A 95 5.67 -10.86 10.86
N ARG A 96 5.53 -11.14 12.15
CA ARG A 96 5.53 -10.13 13.21
C ARG A 96 6.97 -9.81 13.56
N LEU A 97 7.40 -8.55 13.38
CA LEU A 97 8.73 -8.10 13.80
C LEU A 97 8.76 -7.91 15.32
N THR A 98 9.92 -8.15 15.92
CA THR A 98 10.18 -7.84 17.33
C THR A 98 10.23 -6.33 17.54
N GLU A 99 9.77 -5.87 18.70
CA GLU A 99 9.80 -4.47 19.09
C GLU A 99 11.23 -3.90 18.99
N GLY A 100 11.37 -2.68 18.45
CA GLY A 100 12.67 -2.03 18.24
C GLY A 100 13.44 -2.46 16.99
N CYS A 101 12.97 -3.44 16.21
CA CYS A 101 13.57 -3.76 14.91
C CYS A 101 13.09 -2.77 13.84
N SER A 102 14.03 -2.13 13.14
CA SER A 102 13.72 -1.33 11.95
C SER A 102 13.91 -2.15 10.68
N PHE A 103 13.08 -1.89 9.65
CA PHE A 103 13.17 -2.61 8.38
C PHE A 103 13.12 -1.67 7.17
N ARG A 104 13.84 -2.04 6.11
CA ARG A 104 13.77 -1.42 4.78
C ARG A 104 13.32 -2.47 3.77
N ARG A 105 12.41 -2.14 2.86
CA ARG A 105 12.06 -3.04 1.75
C ARG A 105 13.22 -3.05 0.75
N LYS A 106 13.72 -4.24 0.41
CA LYS A 106 14.72 -4.39 -0.64
C LYS A 106 14.00 -4.26 -1.98
N GLN A 107 14.42 -3.30 -2.80
CA GLN A 107 14.08 -3.28 -4.21
C GLN A 107 14.97 -4.33 -4.87
N HIS A 108 14.37 -5.25 -5.64
CA HIS A 108 15.13 -6.16 -6.47
C HIS A 108 15.97 -5.35 -7.46
#